data_AF-A0A379UQD1-F1
#
_entry.id   AF-A0A379UQD1-F1
#
_cell.length_a   1.000
_cell.length_b   1.000
_cell.length_c   1.000
_cell.angle_alpha   90.00
_cell.angle_beta   90.00
_cell.angle_gamma   90.00
#
_symmetry.space_group_name_H-M   'P 1'
#
loop_
_entity.id
_entity.type
_entity.pdbx_description
1 polymer ?
#
loop_
_entity_poly.entity_id
_entity_poly.type
_entity_poly.pdbx_seq_one_letter_code
_entity_poly.pdbx_strand_id
1 'polypeptide(L)'
;MRLLCYVPRISSRWRIFCAIRRPVKTTKYVALQFLRNSDIAAKGVLPTCQDTGTAIIVGKKGQRVWTGGGDEAALARGVYNTYIEDNLRYSQNAALDMYKEVNTGTNLPAQIDLYSVDGDEYKFLCIAKGGGSANKTYLYQETKRF
;
A
#
# COMPACT_ATOMS: atom_id res chain seq x y z
N MET A 1 -6.81 7.91 -6.92
CA MET A 1 -6.01 7.77 -5.69
C MET A 1 -4.53 7.69 -6.07
N ARG A 2 -3.77 8.80 -6.10
CA ARG A 2 -2.40 8.83 -6.68
C ARG A 2 -1.29 8.27 -5.77
N LEU A 3 -1.64 7.56 -4.69
CA LEU A 3 -0.69 7.05 -3.69
C LEU A 3 0.43 6.20 -4.34
N LEU A 4 0.09 5.43 -5.37
CA LEU A 4 1.01 4.52 -6.07
C LEU A 4 2.07 5.22 -6.93
N CYS A 5 1.87 6.51 -7.21
CA CYS A 5 2.76 7.34 -8.03
C CYS A 5 3.69 8.24 -7.21
N TYR A 6 3.39 8.49 -5.93
CA TYR A 6 4.13 9.43 -5.10
C TYR A 6 4.83 8.77 -3.92
N VAL A 7 6.04 9.25 -3.62
CA VAL A 7 6.86 8.78 -2.50
C VAL A 7 6.92 9.87 -1.42
N PRO A 8 6.72 9.53 -0.12
CA PRO A 8 6.79 10.50 0.95
C PRO A 8 8.12 11.25 1.00
N ARG A 9 8.06 12.55 1.34
CA ARG A 9 9.23 13.45 1.41
C ARG A 9 10.38 12.88 2.25
N ILE A 10 10.06 12.21 3.36
CA ILE A 10 11.06 11.61 4.24
C ILE A 10 11.86 10.52 3.51
N SER A 11 11.21 9.65 2.74
CA SER A 11 11.85 8.58 1.98
C SER A 11 12.70 9.15 0.84
N SER A 12 12.21 10.17 0.14
CA SER A 12 12.97 10.86 -0.91
C SER A 12 14.22 11.55 -0.36
N ARG A 13 14.12 12.23 0.80
CA ARG A 13 15.28 12.84 1.48
C ARG A 13 16.33 11.81 1.87
N TRP A 14 15.91 10.66 2.39
CA TRP A 14 16.84 9.56 2.70
C TRP A 14 17.54 9.01 1.46
N ARG A 15 16.82 8.84 0.34
CA ARG A 15 17.41 8.40 -0.92
C ARG A 15 18.45 9.40 -1.46
N ILE A 16 18.16 10.70 -1.38
CA ILE A 16 19.11 11.77 -1.75
C ILE A 16 20.36 11.71 -0.87
N PHE A 17 20.18 11.56 0.45
CA PHE A 17 21.30 11.39 1.37
C PHE A 17 22.17 10.18 1.00
N CYS A 18 21.54 9.03 0.72
CA CYS A 18 22.25 7.81 0.30
C CYS A 18 23.00 7.99 -1.03
N ALA A 19 22.43 8.73 -1.99
CA ALA A 19 23.06 9.01 -3.27
C ALA A 19 24.32 9.90 -3.14
N ILE A 20 24.30 10.86 -2.21
CA ILE A 20 25.38 11.85 -2.07
C ILE A 20 26.47 11.38 -1.08
N ARG A 21 26.06 10.94 0.12
CA ARG A 21 26.97 10.80 1.26
C ARG A 21 27.48 9.39 1.56
N ARG A 22 26.89 8.31 1.00
CA ARG A 22 27.35 6.95 1.30
C ARG A 22 28.63 6.60 0.54
N PRO A 23 29.62 5.88 1.13
CA PRO A 23 30.88 5.59 0.46
C PRO A 23 30.77 4.52 -0.64
N VAL A 24 29.81 3.60 -0.53
CA VAL A 24 29.69 2.44 -1.43
C VAL A 24 29.04 2.85 -2.77
N LYS A 25 29.76 2.62 -3.88
CA LYS A 25 29.31 2.96 -5.25
C LYS A 25 27.94 2.36 -5.59
N THR A 26 27.73 1.08 -5.27
CA THR A 26 26.47 0.37 -5.53
C THR A 26 25.29 1.01 -4.80
N THR A 27 25.48 1.44 -3.54
CA THR A 27 24.43 2.12 -2.77
C THR A 27 24.04 3.44 -3.42
N LYS A 28 25.01 4.23 -3.90
CA LYS A 28 24.72 5.48 -4.61
C LYS A 28 23.95 5.23 -5.89
N TYR A 29 24.38 4.23 -6.67
CA TYR A 29 23.74 3.86 -7.93
C TYR A 29 22.29 3.43 -7.73
N VAL A 30 22.04 2.51 -6.79
CA VAL A 30 20.68 2.02 -6.49
C VAL A 30 19.79 3.15 -5.98
N ALA A 31 20.30 4.02 -5.10
CA ALA A 31 19.55 5.17 -4.61
C ALA A 31 19.15 6.14 -5.73
N LEU A 32 20.05 6.38 -6.70
CA LEU A 32 19.78 7.20 -7.87
C LEU A 32 18.71 6.59 -8.77
N GLN A 33 18.74 5.27 -9.00
CA GLN A 33 17.70 4.58 -9.78
C GLN A 33 16.33 4.70 -9.12
N PHE A 34 16.24 4.55 -7.79
CA PHE A 34 14.98 4.77 -7.08
C PHE A 34 14.45 6.20 -7.20
N LEU A 35 15.33 7.21 -7.19
CA LEU A 35 14.93 8.61 -7.39
C LEU A 35 14.40 8.85 -8.80
N ARG A 36 15.09 8.36 -9.84
CA ARG A 36 14.65 8.46 -11.24
C ARG A 36 13.31 7.76 -11.46
N ASN A 37 13.14 6.57 -10.90
CA ASN A 37 11.87 5.85 -10.97
C ASN A 37 10.74 6.64 -10.28
N SER A 38 11.03 7.31 -9.16
CA SER A 38 10.03 8.14 -8.48
C SER A 38 9.64 9.37 -9.30
N ASP A 39 10.58 9.97 -10.04
CA ASP A 39 10.33 11.08 -10.96
C ASP A 39 9.44 10.65 -12.14
N ILE A 40 9.71 9.48 -12.73
CA ILE A 40 8.89 8.90 -13.80
C ILE A 40 7.47 8.63 -13.30
N ALA A 41 7.33 7.99 -12.13
CA ALA A 41 6.03 7.66 -11.57
C ALA A 41 5.21 8.89 -11.18
N ALA A 42 5.87 9.98 -10.74
CA ALA A 42 5.20 11.23 -10.39
C ALA A 42 4.42 11.89 -11.55
N LYS A 43 4.71 11.48 -12.80
CA LYS A 43 3.97 11.89 -14.01
C LYS A 43 2.57 11.28 -14.10
N GLY A 44 2.28 10.26 -13.29
CA GLY A 44 0.94 9.68 -13.13
C GLY A 44 0.53 8.64 -14.16
N VAL A 45 1.43 8.23 -15.07
CA VAL A 45 1.14 7.21 -16.10
C VAL A 45 1.51 5.81 -15.63
N LEU A 46 2.65 5.68 -14.94
CA LEU A 46 3.21 4.41 -14.47
C LEU A 46 3.33 4.41 -12.94
N PRO A 47 3.01 3.29 -12.26
CA PRO A 47 3.21 3.19 -10.82
C PRO A 47 4.69 3.13 -10.46
N THR A 48 5.01 3.46 -9.21
CA THR A 48 6.38 3.38 -8.68
C THR A 48 6.94 1.95 -8.63
N CYS A 49 6.10 0.93 -8.67
CA CYS A 49 6.47 -0.48 -8.56
C CYS A 49 5.51 -1.32 -9.40
N GLN A 50 6.00 -2.41 -9.99
CA GLN A 50 5.17 -3.38 -10.72
C GLN A 50 4.18 -4.10 -9.79
N ASP A 51 4.59 -4.33 -8.54
CA ASP A 51 3.71 -4.80 -7.49
C ASP A 51 2.98 -3.60 -6.88
N THR A 52 1.77 -3.36 -7.35
CA THR A 52 0.87 -2.33 -6.83
C THR A 52 0.25 -2.70 -5.48
N GLY A 53 0.49 -3.94 -5.03
CA GLY A 53 0.22 -4.40 -3.67
C GLY A 53 -1.25 -4.69 -3.36
N THR A 54 -1.47 -5.20 -2.15
CA THR A 54 -2.80 -5.35 -1.57
C THR A 54 -3.26 -4.00 -1.02
N ALA A 55 -4.51 -3.64 -1.32
CA ALA A 55 -5.13 -2.44 -0.76
C ALA A 55 -5.54 -2.71 0.70
N ILE A 56 -4.97 -1.94 1.63
CA ILE A 56 -5.30 -1.99 3.04
C ILE A 56 -5.81 -0.60 3.45
N ILE A 57 -6.99 -0.55 4.07
CA ILE A 57 -7.62 0.67 4.54
C ILE A 57 -7.92 0.49 6.02
N VAL A 58 -7.28 1.30 6.85
CA VAL A 58 -7.59 1.40 8.28
C VAL A 58 -8.41 2.66 8.50
N GLY A 59 -9.67 2.50 8.85
CA GLY A 59 -10.59 3.58 9.20
C GLY A 59 -10.78 3.69 10.71
N LYS A 60 -10.81 4.91 11.23
CA LYS A 60 -11.21 5.22 12.62
C LYS A 60 -12.42 6.14 12.56
N LYS A 61 -13.59 5.59 12.84
CA LYS A 61 -14.88 6.24 12.73
C LYS A 61 -15.29 6.85 14.06
N GLY A 62 -15.42 8.16 14.10
CA GLY A 62 -15.96 8.89 15.25
C GLY A 62 -17.41 8.51 15.54
N GLN A 63 -17.79 8.43 16.81
CA GLN A 63 -19.16 8.13 17.25
C GLN A 63 -20.22 9.06 16.60
N ARG A 64 -19.87 10.32 16.35
CA ARG A 64 -20.76 11.32 15.74
C ARG A 64 -20.69 11.34 14.21
N VAL A 65 -20.05 10.35 13.59
CA VAL A 65 -19.96 10.20 12.13
C VAL A 65 -20.99 9.19 11.65
N TRP A 66 -22.02 9.68 10.96
CA TRP A 66 -23.05 8.85 10.34
C TRP A 66 -22.87 8.80 8.83
N THR A 67 -22.55 7.62 8.32
CA THR A 67 -22.33 7.37 6.88
C THR A 67 -23.51 6.66 6.20
N GLY A 68 -24.52 6.24 6.97
CA GLY A 68 -25.62 5.40 6.46
C GLY A 68 -25.30 3.89 6.38
N GLY A 69 -24.09 3.49 6.79
CA GLY A 69 -23.64 2.09 6.71
C GLY A 69 -23.08 1.72 5.34
N GLY A 70 -22.61 0.47 5.17
CA GLY A 70 -22.02 0.01 3.92
C GLY A 70 -20.64 0.61 3.61
N ASP A 71 -19.94 1.15 4.61
CA ASP A 71 -18.63 1.80 4.47
C ASP A 71 -17.62 0.91 3.74
N GLU A 72 -17.59 -0.39 4.06
CA GLU A 72 -16.70 -1.37 3.42
C GLU A 72 -16.97 -1.49 1.92
N ALA A 73 -18.23 -1.54 1.50
CA ALA A 73 -18.60 -1.63 0.08
C ALA A 73 -18.24 -0.33 -0.67
N ALA A 74 -18.43 0.83 -0.04
CA ALA A 74 -18.06 2.12 -0.61
C ALA A 74 -16.53 2.23 -0.80
N LEU A 75 -15.77 1.82 0.22
CA LEU A 75 -14.31 1.81 0.18
C LEU A 75 -13.77 0.79 -0.85
N ALA A 76 -14.34 -0.42 -0.88
CA ALA A 76 -13.98 -1.44 -1.87
C ALA A 76 -14.27 -0.98 -3.30
N ARG A 77 -15.37 -0.26 -3.53
CA ARG A 77 -15.66 0.34 -4.84
C ARG A 77 -14.62 1.40 -5.25
N GLY A 78 -14.16 2.22 -4.31
CA GLY A 78 -13.09 3.19 -4.58
C GLY A 78 -11.76 2.52 -4.98
N VAL A 79 -11.44 1.40 -4.33
CA VAL A 79 -10.30 0.56 -4.71
C VAL A 79 -10.51 -0.03 -6.11
N TYR A 80 -11.67 -0.64 -6.36
CA TYR A 80 -12.01 -1.20 -7.68
C TYR A 80 -11.82 -0.19 -8.80
N ASN A 81 -12.42 1.01 -8.68
CA ASN A 81 -12.33 2.04 -9.70
C ASN A 81 -10.87 2.42 -9.97
N THR A 82 -10.06 2.59 -8.92
CA THR A 82 -8.64 2.92 -9.07
C THR A 82 -7.88 1.83 -9.85
N TYR A 83 -8.16 0.54 -9.58
CA TYR A 83 -7.48 -0.56 -10.26
C TYR A 83 -7.97 -0.82 -11.69
N ILE A 84 -9.21 -0.45 -12.02
CA ILE A 84 -9.77 -0.58 -13.37
C ILE A 84 -9.40 0.62 -14.25
N GLU A 85 -9.40 1.83 -13.71
CA GLU A 85 -9.18 3.06 -14.47
C GLU A 85 -7.68 3.37 -14.70
N ASP A 86 -6.82 3.00 -13.75
CA ASP A 86 -5.38 3.26 -13.81
C ASP A 86 -4.57 2.03 -14.28
N ASN A 87 -3.35 2.25 -14.77
CA ASN A 87 -2.43 1.20 -15.23
C ASN A 87 -1.79 0.42 -14.06
N LEU A 88 -2.60 -0.30 -13.30
CA LEU A 88 -2.19 -1.04 -12.10
C LEU A 88 -2.30 -2.56 -12.28
N ARG A 89 -1.78 -3.34 -11.32
CA ARG A 89 -1.72 -4.80 -11.41
C ARG A 89 -2.72 -5.49 -10.50
N TYR A 90 -3.45 -6.46 -11.05
CA TYR A 90 -4.32 -7.35 -10.28
C TYR A 90 -3.50 -8.47 -9.62
N SER A 91 -3.28 -8.34 -8.31
CA SER A 91 -2.34 -9.16 -7.55
C SER A 91 -3.01 -10.08 -6.54
N GLN A 92 -4.35 -10.12 -6.47
CA GLN A 92 -5.11 -10.99 -5.56
C GLN A 92 -5.64 -12.23 -6.28
N ASN A 93 -5.42 -13.39 -5.66
CA ASN A 93 -5.99 -14.66 -6.07
C ASN A 93 -7.07 -15.08 -5.07
N ALA A 94 -8.21 -15.55 -5.58
CA ALA A 94 -9.24 -16.21 -4.79
C ALA A 94 -9.05 -17.72 -4.86
N ALA A 95 -9.05 -18.38 -3.70
CA ALA A 95 -9.04 -19.83 -3.60
C ALA A 95 -10.45 -20.38 -3.85
N LEU A 96 -10.59 -21.25 -4.86
CA LEU A 96 -11.84 -21.96 -5.18
C LEU A 96 -11.93 -23.29 -4.42
N ASP A 97 -10.80 -23.97 -4.29
CA ASP A 97 -10.60 -25.12 -3.41
C ASP A 97 -9.20 -25.03 -2.79
N MET A 98 -8.73 -26.08 -2.11
CA MET A 98 -7.41 -26.07 -1.45
C MET A 98 -6.23 -25.81 -2.40
N TYR A 99 -6.35 -26.14 -3.69
CA TYR A 99 -5.25 -26.07 -4.66
C TYR A 99 -5.55 -25.23 -5.90
N LYS A 100 -6.83 -24.98 -6.19
CA LYS A 100 -7.28 -24.18 -7.32
C LYS A 100 -7.48 -22.74 -6.91
N GLU A 101 -6.80 -21.86 -7.61
CA GLU A 101 -6.93 -20.41 -7.46
C GLU A 101 -7.29 -19.77 -8.79
N VAL A 102 -8.00 -18.65 -8.71
CA VAL A 102 -8.26 -17.77 -9.86
C VAL A 102 -7.93 -16.34 -9.48
N ASN A 103 -7.33 -15.58 -10.40
CA ASN A 103 -7.11 -14.16 -10.19
C ASN A 103 -8.47 -13.44 -10.17
N THR A 104 -8.67 -12.53 -9.23
CA THR A 104 -9.95 -11.81 -9.11
C THR A 104 -10.18 -10.77 -10.21
N GLY A 105 -9.16 -10.48 -11.04
CA GLY A 105 -9.22 -9.55 -12.16
C GLY A 105 -9.38 -8.08 -11.78
N THR A 106 -9.38 -7.78 -10.47
CA THR A 106 -9.79 -6.47 -9.93
C THR A 106 -8.91 -6.00 -8.76
N ASN A 107 -7.98 -6.85 -8.31
CA ASN A 107 -7.18 -6.69 -7.10
C ASN A 107 -8.01 -6.59 -5.79
N LEU A 108 -9.28 -6.96 -5.82
CA LEU A 108 -10.10 -7.19 -4.63
C LEU A 108 -9.97 -8.66 -4.16
N PRO A 109 -10.25 -8.98 -2.88
CA PRO A 109 -10.71 -8.09 -1.81
C PRO A 109 -9.63 -7.14 -1.29
N ALA A 110 -10.06 -5.97 -0.80
CA ALA A 110 -9.24 -5.08 0.00
C ALA A 110 -9.35 -5.48 1.49
N GLN A 111 -8.28 -5.34 2.25
CA GLN A 111 -8.35 -5.44 3.70
C GLN A 111 -8.88 -4.13 4.26
N ILE A 112 -10.07 -4.15 4.87
CA ILE A 112 -10.73 -2.96 5.39
C ILE A 112 -11.00 -3.17 6.87
N ASP A 113 -10.27 -2.43 7.71
CA ASP A 113 -10.38 -2.49 9.17
C ASP A 113 -10.98 -1.18 9.68
N LEU A 114 -12.23 -1.22 10.15
CA LEU A 114 -12.96 -0.05 10.66
C LEU A 114 -13.09 -0.09 12.19
N TYR A 115 -12.39 0.82 12.86
CA TYR A 115 -12.41 0.97 14.31
C TYR A 115 -13.39 2.05 14.74
N SER A 116 -14.14 1.78 15.81
CA SER A 116 -14.97 2.79 16.47
C SER A 116 -14.12 3.62 17.44
N VAL A 117 -14.19 4.95 17.35
CA VAL A 117 -13.49 5.89 18.23
C VAL A 117 -14.43 7.03 18.64
N ASP A 118 -14.08 7.75 19.72
CA ASP A 118 -14.81 8.95 20.11
C ASP A 118 -14.50 10.11 19.14
N GLY A 119 -15.45 11.05 19.02
CA GLY A 119 -15.31 12.25 18.20
C GLY A 119 -16.29 12.33 17.03
N ASP A 120 -16.07 13.30 16.16
CA ASP A 120 -16.86 13.67 14.98
C ASP A 120 -16.08 13.57 13.67
N GLU A 121 -14.91 12.94 13.70
CA GLU A 121 -14.05 12.79 12.53
C GLU A 121 -13.96 11.34 12.07
N TYR A 122 -13.80 11.14 10.76
CA TYR A 122 -13.46 9.84 10.17
C TYR A 122 -12.04 9.89 9.63
N LYS A 123 -11.11 9.20 10.29
CA LYS A 123 -9.68 9.19 9.92
C LYS A 123 -9.33 7.92 9.17
N PHE A 124 -8.57 8.06 8.10
CA PHE A 124 -8.16 6.92 7.27
C PHE A 124 -6.64 6.86 7.13
N LEU A 125 -6.12 5.64 7.13
CA LEU A 125 -4.78 5.30 6.68
C LEU A 125 -4.91 4.30 5.54
N CYS A 126 -4.60 4.75 4.33
CA CYS A 126 -4.59 3.89 3.13
C CYS A 126 -3.15 3.43 2.85
N ILE A 127 -2.97 2.12 2.68
CA ILE A 127 -1.68 1.49 2.45
C ILE A 127 -1.81 0.60 1.22
N ALA A 128 -0.92 0.77 0.25
CA ALA A 128 -0.70 -0.18 -0.83
C ALA A 128 0.50 -1.05 -0.46
N LYS A 129 0.25 -2.27 0.03
CA LYS A 129 1.29 -3.12 0.61
C LYS A 129 1.75 -4.17 -0.41
N GLY A 130 2.96 -4.01 -0.93
CA GLY A 130 3.57 -5.01 -1.81
C GLY A 130 3.86 -6.33 -1.08
N GLY A 131 3.54 -7.45 -1.73
CA GLY A 131 3.61 -8.80 -1.15
C GLY A 131 5.02 -9.18 -0.70
N GLY A 132 6.05 -8.77 -1.46
CA GLY A 132 7.44 -9.02 -1.08
C GLY A 132 7.85 -8.37 0.24
N SER A 133 7.22 -7.25 0.61
CA SER A 133 7.43 -6.61 1.92
C SER A 133 6.51 -7.13 3.01
N ALA A 134 5.34 -7.66 2.65
CA ALA A 134 4.44 -8.32 3.58
C ALA A 134 5.06 -9.64 4.10
N ASN A 135 5.67 -10.41 3.20
CA ASN A 135 6.32 -11.70 3.50
C ASN A 135 7.58 -11.57 4.39
N LYS A 136 8.06 -10.35 4.64
CA LYS A 136 9.17 -10.06 5.56
C LYS A 136 8.69 -9.61 6.94
N THR A 137 7.45 -9.93 7.30
CA THR A 137 6.88 -9.71 8.62
C THR A 137 6.97 -11.02 9.40
N TYR A 138 7.80 -11.06 10.44
CA TYR A 138 8.09 -12.27 11.20
C TYR A 138 7.54 -12.18 12.62
N LEU A 139 7.08 -13.30 13.15
CA LEU A 139 6.66 -13.45 14.54
C LEU A 139 7.68 -14.32 15.28
N TYR A 140 8.34 -13.75 16.30
CA TYR A 140 9.26 -14.45 17.18
C TYR A 140 8.66 -14.51 18.59
N GLN A 141 8.46 -15.71 19.11
CA GLN A 141 8.00 -15.93 20.48
C GLN A 141 9.23 -16.11 21.38
N GLU A 142 9.72 -15.00 21.92
CA GLU A 142 10.84 -14.99 22.85
C GLU A 142 10.38 -15.23 24.28
N THR A 143 11.27 -15.74 25.12
CA THR A 143 11.07 -15.84 26.56
C THR A 143 11.98 -14.88 27.30
N LYS A 144 11.66 -14.58 28.56
CA LYS A 144 12.58 -13.84 29.43
C LYS A 144 13.83 -14.70 29.64
N ARG A 145 14.96 -14.33 29.01
CA ARG A 145 16.29 -14.90 29.33
C ARG A 145 16.67 -14.50 30.76
N PHE A 146 17.11 -15.47 31.56
CA PHE A 146 17.73 -15.25 32.87
C PHE A 146 19.08 -14.56 32.72
#